data_AF-A0A423X3X8-F1
#
_entry.id   AF-A0A423X3X8-F1
#
_cell.length_a   1.000
_cell.length_b   1.000
_cell.length_c   1.000
_cell.angle_alpha   90.00
_cell.angle_beta   90.00
_cell.angle_gamma   90.00
#
_symmetry.space_group_name_H-M   'P 1'
#
loop_
_entity.id
_entity.type
_entity.pdbx_description
1 polymer ?
#
loop_
_entity_poly.entity_id
_entity_poly.type
_entity_poly.pdbx_seq_one_letter_code
_entity_poly.pdbx_strand_id
1 'polypeptide(L)'
;MKLTPIRVRGKRGQPKPVKKSKIQGKDDTEVYGQPEKKKRVKKYHGDDDDTRVKRARLHQLPHEILERIFIASQNLCLPLVSRELYHMLSSDSIKYRLVGAAFGPTWDAYYGCDNFEVVSYDGWQSDAERIEGDPTFQSSVLACSWAKLPMLLTSFDVWIRQQSKGRAYFHIPELKQERLRMVPQPGSLYERAYIDETAADDDGDNDDPANSSSSTTMTMREKLAFDLVNFETLVSYSSSAPNVPAGQIYIRDNPYRLRAMLGMHLEVHPGARVPGDLLAGPFESDDGDVGVGVEKMERLFWLVRGGACLQEDQTWEVTREGFKQILRLIKADVIKSEGGDDDHEQKEEGSDKEDDNTSTTISTTTTTNNNDTSMNERLELAARILALFNLLGVFDTPLHWPRYISQTSLAQVSALIPRATAPGSRQEALLGELAALLRQNLGQYGASNAVGPAGGRWRRRPRMLQQDRLAVQGRNTHLVVFASVWRQRARLFLGEPGGGRLGGQQGHGQQPSSPLVAAGAGGGGVIGNGLVMHEPWSDFGLE
;
A
#
# COMPACT_ATOMS: atom_id res chain seq x y z
N MET A 1 -22.29 22.27 -21.68
CA MET A 1 -21.89 23.43 -20.84
C MET A 1 -20.79 24.19 -21.59
N LYS A 2 -20.87 25.53 -21.68
CA LYS A 2 -19.87 26.37 -22.37
C LYS A 2 -18.65 26.54 -21.45
N LEU A 3 -17.53 25.89 -21.79
CA LEU A 3 -16.26 26.09 -21.09
C LEU A 3 -15.68 27.47 -21.44
N THR A 4 -15.23 28.21 -20.43
CA THR A 4 -14.63 29.54 -20.56
C THR A 4 -13.27 29.44 -21.28
N PRO A 5 -13.01 30.24 -22.33
CA PRO A 5 -11.76 30.15 -23.07
C PRO A 5 -10.58 30.68 -22.26
N ILE A 6 -9.55 29.84 -22.12
CA ILE A 6 -8.26 30.19 -21.53
C ILE A 6 -7.50 31.09 -22.51
N ARG A 7 -7.26 32.35 -22.12
CA ARG A 7 -6.41 33.28 -22.87
C ARG A 7 -4.94 32.88 -22.73
N VAL A 8 -4.40 32.21 -23.75
CA VAL A 8 -2.95 31.96 -23.84
C VAL A 8 -2.24 33.28 -24.14
N ARG A 9 -1.45 33.76 -23.19
CA ARG A 9 -0.64 34.98 -23.28
C ARG A 9 0.46 34.78 -24.32
N GLY A 10 0.38 35.51 -25.44
CA GLY A 10 1.30 35.39 -26.57
C GLY A 10 2.77 35.55 -26.20
N LYS A 11 3.59 34.63 -26.71
CA LYS A 11 5.06 34.68 -26.70
C LYS A 11 5.53 35.94 -27.44
N ARG A 12 6.02 36.93 -26.69
CA ARG A 12 6.89 38.01 -27.20
C ARG A 12 8.32 37.67 -26.83
N GLY A 13 9.20 37.57 -27.82
CA GLY A 13 10.64 37.40 -27.59
C GLY A 13 11.41 37.00 -28.83
N GLN A 14 11.50 37.90 -29.80
CA GLN A 14 12.52 37.84 -30.87
C GLN A 14 13.93 37.89 -30.24
N PRO A 15 14.88 37.04 -30.67
CA PRO A 15 16.26 37.11 -30.20
C PRO A 15 16.97 38.34 -30.77
N LYS A 16 17.64 39.12 -29.91
CA LYS A 16 18.48 40.25 -30.32
C LYS A 16 19.77 39.74 -30.99
N PRO A 17 20.22 40.36 -32.09
CA PRO A 17 21.45 39.96 -32.77
C PRO A 17 22.71 40.26 -31.94
N VAL A 18 23.62 39.29 -31.96
CA VAL A 18 24.92 39.26 -31.28
C VAL A 18 25.82 40.37 -31.84
N LYS A 19 26.26 41.30 -30.97
CA LYS A 19 27.31 42.26 -31.30
C LYS A 19 28.65 41.53 -31.27
N LYS A 20 29.30 41.45 -32.43
CA LYS A 20 30.70 41.04 -32.59
C LYS A 20 31.60 42.07 -31.91
N SER A 21 32.22 41.72 -30.79
CA SER A 21 33.38 42.44 -30.26
C SER A 21 34.64 41.91 -30.90
N LYS A 22 35.31 42.80 -31.62
CA LYS A 22 36.58 42.63 -32.30
C LYS A 22 37.68 42.55 -31.23
N ILE A 23 38.30 41.38 -31.08
CA ILE A 23 39.53 41.20 -30.32
C ILE A 23 40.68 41.59 -31.26
N GLN A 24 41.37 42.66 -30.91
CA GLN A 24 42.67 43.08 -31.44
C GLN A 24 43.35 43.72 -30.23
N GLY A 25 44.32 43.03 -29.61
CA GLY A 25 45.73 43.42 -29.62
C GLY A 25 45.96 44.72 -28.83
N LYS A 26 46.97 44.91 -27.97
CA LYS A 26 48.26 44.28 -27.72
C LYS A 26 48.90 45.17 -26.62
N ASP A 27 49.86 44.62 -25.88
CA ASP A 27 50.93 45.30 -25.11
C ASP A 27 50.59 46.23 -23.94
N ASP A 28 51.07 45.79 -22.78
CA ASP A 28 51.83 46.48 -21.73
C ASP A 28 51.96 48.01 -21.84
N THR A 29 51.66 48.71 -20.74
CA THR A 29 52.51 49.73 -20.08
C THR A 29 51.75 50.28 -18.86
N GLU A 30 52.37 50.21 -17.68
CA GLU A 30 51.96 50.92 -16.46
C GLU A 30 51.77 52.42 -16.73
N VAL A 31 50.82 53.08 -16.05
CA VAL A 31 50.97 54.46 -15.51
C VAL A 31 49.68 54.85 -14.78
N TYR A 32 49.88 55.39 -13.57
CA TYR A 32 48.90 56.06 -12.72
C TYR A 32 48.08 57.12 -13.46
N GLY A 33 46.75 57.14 -13.26
CA GLY A 33 45.93 58.28 -13.66
C GLY A 33 44.42 58.05 -13.50
N GLN A 34 43.84 58.59 -12.43
CA GLN A 34 42.40 58.89 -12.37
C GLN A 34 41.99 59.75 -13.59
N PRO A 35 40.75 59.59 -14.06
CA PRO A 35 39.97 60.81 -14.19
C PRO A 35 38.52 60.68 -13.71
N GLU A 36 38.00 61.86 -13.45
CA GLU A 36 36.81 62.17 -12.68
C GLU A 36 35.48 61.92 -13.42
N LYS A 37 34.49 61.53 -12.61
CA LYS A 37 33.11 62.05 -12.57
C LYS A 37 32.52 62.61 -13.87
N LYS A 38 31.56 61.88 -14.45
CA LYS A 38 30.42 62.50 -15.14
C LYS A 38 29.11 62.17 -14.42
N LYS A 39 28.67 63.12 -13.60
CA LYS A 39 27.32 63.21 -13.02
C LYS A 39 26.30 63.20 -14.16
N ARG A 40 25.62 62.08 -14.40
CA ARG A 40 24.36 62.08 -15.13
C ARG A 40 23.21 62.28 -14.15
N VAL A 41 22.50 63.37 -14.40
CA VAL A 41 21.41 63.91 -13.60
C VAL A 41 20.29 62.87 -13.44
N LYS A 42 19.94 62.69 -12.18
CA LYS A 42 18.89 61.87 -11.60
C LYS A 42 17.52 62.37 -12.07
N LYS A 43 16.89 61.68 -13.02
CA LYS A 43 15.44 61.80 -13.25
C LYS A 43 14.74 60.94 -12.20
N TYR A 44 14.30 61.58 -11.13
CA TYR A 44 13.29 61.07 -10.21
C TYR A 44 11.99 60.86 -11.01
N HIS A 45 11.73 59.62 -11.43
CA HIS A 45 10.36 59.18 -11.69
C HIS A 45 9.81 58.63 -10.38
N GLY A 46 8.61 59.10 -10.02
CA GLY A 46 7.97 58.96 -8.72
C GLY A 46 8.00 57.54 -8.17
N ASP A 47 8.53 57.46 -6.95
CA ASP A 47 8.64 56.30 -6.08
C ASP A 47 7.36 56.18 -5.23
N ASP A 48 6.19 56.26 -5.89
CA ASP A 48 4.91 56.57 -5.23
C ASP A 48 3.87 55.45 -5.34
N ASP A 49 4.29 54.20 -5.60
CA ASP A 49 3.32 53.09 -5.72
C ASP A 49 3.85 51.71 -5.29
N ASP A 50 4.64 51.66 -4.21
CA ASP A 50 5.05 50.39 -3.59
C ASP A 50 4.64 50.29 -2.12
N THR A 51 3.40 50.72 -1.82
CA THR A 51 2.62 50.21 -0.69
C THR A 51 2.14 48.76 -0.94
N ARG A 52 2.91 47.97 -1.70
CA ARG A 52 2.86 46.52 -1.64
C ARG A 52 3.18 46.16 -0.21
N VAL A 53 2.11 45.93 0.56
CA VAL A 53 2.11 45.22 1.83
C VAL A 53 3.12 44.11 1.68
N LYS A 54 4.30 44.27 2.31
CA LYS A 54 5.33 43.25 2.38
C LYS A 54 4.71 42.14 3.21
N ARG A 55 3.91 41.29 2.57
CA ARG A 55 3.31 40.11 3.20
C ARG A 55 4.48 39.37 3.81
N ALA A 56 4.42 39.20 5.13
CA ALA A 56 5.43 38.44 5.86
C ALA A 56 5.61 37.12 5.12
N ARG A 57 6.84 36.84 4.71
CA ARG A 57 7.10 35.58 4.02
C ARG A 57 6.92 34.47 5.04
N LEU A 58 6.33 33.36 4.64
CA LEU A 58 5.99 32.28 5.56
C LEU A 58 7.20 31.84 6.40
N HIS A 59 8.39 31.75 5.79
CA HIS A 59 9.66 31.42 6.46
C HIS A 59 10.13 32.42 7.54
N GLN A 60 9.54 33.62 7.63
CA GLN A 60 9.87 34.60 8.67
C GLN A 60 9.10 34.37 9.97
N LEU A 61 8.10 33.48 9.96
CA LEU A 61 7.37 33.13 11.16
C LEU A 61 8.25 32.27 12.10
N PRO A 62 8.04 32.38 13.42
CA PRO A 62 8.65 31.46 14.37
C PRO A 62 8.34 30.01 14.02
N HIS A 63 9.31 29.14 14.27
CA HIS A 63 9.24 27.73 13.91
C HIS A 63 7.99 27.04 14.47
N GLU A 64 7.62 27.33 15.71
CA GLU A 64 6.46 26.74 16.40
C GLU A 64 5.13 27.15 15.74
N ILE A 65 5.07 28.36 15.18
CA ILE A 65 3.90 28.84 14.45
C ILE A 65 3.82 28.14 13.09
N LEU A 66 4.95 27.92 12.43
CA LEU A 66 5.02 27.16 11.18
C LEU A 66 4.59 25.70 11.38
N GLU A 67 5.03 25.04 12.45
CA GLU A 67 4.58 23.69 12.79
C GLU A 67 3.06 23.62 12.96
N ARG A 68 2.48 24.57 13.72
CA ARG A 68 1.04 24.62 13.96
C ARG A 68 0.25 24.87 12.68
N ILE A 69 0.71 25.79 11.84
CA ILE A 69 0.10 26.05 10.53
C ILE A 69 0.18 24.79 9.67
N PHE A 70 1.35 24.12 9.63
CA PHE A 70 1.55 22.93 8.83
C PHE A 70 0.61 21.80 9.25
N ILE A 71 0.57 21.46 10.54
CA ILE A 71 -0.30 20.40 11.09
C ILE A 71 -1.77 20.76 10.89
N ALA A 72 -2.18 22.00 11.18
CA ALA A 72 -3.57 22.44 11.02
C ALA A 72 -4.02 22.48 9.56
N SER A 73 -3.10 22.76 8.64
CA SER A 73 -3.40 22.80 7.21
C SER A 73 -3.54 21.41 6.58
N GLN A 74 -2.98 20.37 7.22
CA GLN A 74 -2.91 18.99 6.70
C GLN A 74 -2.32 18.90 5.28
N ASN A 75 -1.60 19.93 4.84
CA ASN A 75 -1.12 20.06 3.47
C ASN A 75 0.35 19.62 3.38
N LEU A 76 0.58 18.36 3.04
CA LEU A 76 1.91 17.77 2.90
C LEU A 76 2.77 18.42 1.79
N CYS A 77 2.19 19.26 0.93
CA CYS A 77 2.94 20.04 -0.06
C CYS A 77 3.56 21.32 0.52
N LEU A 78 3.21 21.73 1.75
CA LEU A 78 3.73 22.97 2.33
C LEU A 78 5.26 23.00 2.48
N PRO A 79 5.93 21.93 2.95
CA PRO A 79 7.40 21.89 3.01
C PRO A 79 8.03 21.98 1.62
N LEU A 80 7.34 21.55 0.56
CA LEU A 80 7.84 21.57 -0.81
C LEU A 80 7.85 22.95 -1.46
N VAL A 81 7.14 23.93 -0.89
CA VAL A 81 7.07 25.30 -1.44
C VAL A 81 8.43 26.02 -1.35
N SER A 82 9.26 25.68 -0.36
CA SER A 82 10.58 26.28 -0.16
C SER A 82 11.51 25.33 0.56
N ARG A 83 12.77 25.27 0.12
CA ARG A 83 13.83 24.48 0.78
C ARG A 83 14.04 24.86 2.25
N GLU A 84 13.86 26.14 2.60
CA GLU A 84 13.94 26.59 3.99
C GLU A 84 12.81 25.98 4.83
N LEU A 85 11.58 26.00 4.30
CA LEU A 85 10.42 25.40 4.97
C LEU A 85 10.58 23.89 5.08
N TYR A 86 11.12 23.25 4.05
CA TYR A 86 11.48 21.83 4.11
C TYR A 86 12.37 21.53 5.31
N HIS A 87 13.50 22.21 5.46
CA HIS A 87 14.43 21.95 6.57
C HIS A 87 13.80 22.24 7.93
N MET A 88 12.98 23.29 8.03
CA MET A 88 12.28 23.61 9.27
C MET A 88 11.20 22.57 9.60
N LEU A 89 10.47 22.04 8.61
CA LEU A 89 9.30 21.18 8.83
C LEU A 89 9.62 19.67 8.75
N SER A 90 10.87 19.31 8.46
CA SER A 90 11.30 17.91 8.30
C SER A 90 11.70 17.22 9.61
N SER A 91 11.47 17.84 10.78
CA SER A 91 11.79 17.21 12.06
C SER A 91 10.87 16.00 12.33
N ASP A 92 11.42 14.95 12.95
CA ASP A 92 10.64 13.75 13.25
C ASP A 92 9.50 14.04 14.25
N SER A 93 9.68 15.01 15.14
CA SER A 93 8.60 15.48 16.03
C SER A 93 7.39 15.97 15.26
N ILE A 94 7.58 16.69 14.15
CA ILE A 94 6.48 17.14 13.30
C ILE A 94 5.84 15.95 12.58
N LYS A 95 6.64 15.01 12.08
CA LYS A 95 6.14 13.80 11.41
C LYS A 95 5.26 12.97 12.36
N TYR A 96 5.69 12.76 13.61
CA TYR A 96 4.87 12.09 14.63
C TYR A 96 3.55 12.82 14.88
N ARG A 97 3.57 14.16 14.91
CA ARG A 97 2.34 14.95 15.09
C ARG A 97 1.43 14.92 13.87
N LEU A 98 1.99 14.86 12.65
CA LEU A 98 1.20 14.68 11.43
C LEU A 98 0.52 13.32 11.38
N VAL A 99 1.23 12.24 11.71
CA VAL A 99 0.64 10.91 11.83
C VAL A 99 -0.44 10.92 12.91
N GLY A 100 -0.15 11.48 14.09
CA GLY A 100 -1.14 11.64 15.15
C GLY A 100 -2.35 12.47 14.74
N ALA A 101 -2.19 13.50 13.89
CA ALA A 101 -3.30 14.28 13.36
C ALA A 101 -4.12 13.51 12.31
N ALA A 102 -3.47 12.69 11.48
CA ALA A 102 -4.12 11.93 10.42
C ALA A 102 -4.88 10.70 10.95
N PHE A 103 -4.27 9.97 11.87
CA PHE A 103 -4.82 8.72 12.39
C PHE A 103 -5.49 8.87 13.76
N GLY A 104 -5.16 9.92 14.51
CA GLY A 104 -5.66 10.16 15.86
C GLY A 104 -7.17 10.10 16.01
N PRO A 105 -7.99 10.65 15.08
CA PRO A 105 -9.45 10.51 15.16
C PRO A 105 -9.92 9.05 15.01
N THR A 106 -9.35 8.30 14.07
CA THR A 106 -9.66 6.87 13.91
C THR A 106 -9.21 6.08 15.14
N TRP A 107 -8.02 6.36 15.66
CA TRP A 107 -7.56 5.74 16.90
C TRP A 107 -8.46 6.10 18.07
N ASP A 108 -8.87 7.36 18.23
CA ASP A 108 -9.72 7.78 19.35
C ASP A 108 -11.06 7.03 19.38
N ALA A 109 -11.67 6.83 18.21
CA ALA A 109 -12.95 6.14 18.08
C ALA A 109 -12.87 4.62 18.29
N TYR A 110 -11.76 3.99 17.90
CA TYR A 110 -11.68 2.52 17.78
C TYR A 110 -10.54 1.87 18.56
N TYR A 111 -9.79 2.65 19.35
CA TYR A 111 -8.71 2.13 20.17
C TYR A 111 -9.21 1.05 21.12
N GLY A 112 -8.67 -0.15 20.96
CA GLY A 112 -9.01 -1.33 21.76
C GLY A 112 -10.31 -2.03 21.40
N CYS A 113 -11.03 -1.55 20.39
CA CYS A 113 -12.16 -2.27 19.81
C CYS A 113 -11.67 -3.34 18.83
N ASP A 114 -12.24 -4.53 18.92
CA ASP A 114 -12.11 -5.53 17.85
C ASP A 114 -13.10 -5.16 16.73
N ASN A 115 -12.75 -5.31 15.45
CA ASN A 115 -13.72 -5.11 14.38
C ASN A 115 -14.97 -5.96 14.55
N PHE A 116 -14.92 -7.13 15.20
CA PHE A 116 -16.13 -7.90 15.51
C PHE A 116 -17.11 -7.16 16.43
N GLU A 117 -16.63 -6.30 17.31
CA GLU A 117 -17.46 -5.45 18.17
C GLU A 117 -17.97 -4.22 17.41
N VAL A 118 -17.15 -3.70 16.48
CA VAL A 118 -17.52 -2.60 15.59
C VAL A 118 -18.54 -3.04 14.52
N VAL A 119 -18.64 -4.34 14.21
CA VAL A 119 -19.68 -4.96 13.34
C VAL A 119 -21.04 -4.91 14.05
N SER A 120 -21.51 -3.72 14.40
CA SER A 120 -22.87 -3.48 14.87
C SER A 120 -23.89 -3.58 13.73
N TYR A 121 -23.45 -3.56 12.45
CA TYR A 121 -24.32 -3.76 11.29
C TYR A 121 -23.61 -4.33 10.06
N ASP A 122 -24.40 -4.97 9.19
CA ASP A 122 -23.96 -5.50 7.89
C ASP A 122 -23.60 -4.35 6.93
N GLY A 123 -22.44 -4.42 6.28
CA GLY A 123 -21.98 -3.42 5.31
C GLY A 123 -21.10 -2.30 5.85
N TRP A 124 -20.72 -2.29 7.13
CA TRP A 124 -19.92 -1.21 7.72
C TRP A 124 -18.59 -0.92 6.99
N GLN A 125 -17.94 -1.93 6.40
CA GLN A 125 -16.71 -1.76 5.61
C GLN A 125 -16.92 -0.89 4.37
N SER A 126 -18.13 -0.88 3.84
CA SER A 126 -18.53 -0.04 2.71
C SER A 126 -19.04 1.33 3.15
N ASP A 127 -19.33 1.52 4.43
CA ASP A 127 -19.83 2.77 4.99
C ASP A 127 -18.69 3.57 5.62
N ALA A 128 -17.71 3.88 4.77
CA ALA A 128 -16.52 4.64 5.14
C ALA A 128 -16.89 6.05 5.67
N GLU A 129 -18.08 6.57 5.37
CA GLU A 129 -18.53 7.89 5.82
C GLU A 129 -18.88 7.93 7.32
N ARG A 130 -19.19 6.77 7.93
CA ARG A 130 -19.50 6.68 9.37
C ARG A 130 -18.29 6.44 10.25
N ILE A 131 -17.16 6.09 9.65
CA ILE A 131 -15.95 5.79 10.39
C ILE A 131 -15.24 7.11 10.69
N GLU A 132 -14.88 7.32 11.95
CA GLU A 132 -14.15 8.53 12.33
C GLU A 132 -12.75 8.56 11.71
N GLY A 133 -12.38 9.71 11.13
CA GLY A 133 -11.09 9.90 10.46
C GLY A 133 -11.21 10.65 9.14
N ASP A 134 -10.05 11.05 8.61
CA ASP A 134 -9.95 11.56 7.24
C ASP A 134 -9.17 10.54 6.38
N PRO A 135 -9.85 9.73 5.54
CA PRO A 135 -9.18 8.76 4.68
C PRO A 135 -8.21 9.42 3.69
N THR A 136 -8.51 10.63 3.22
CA THR A 136 -7.67 11.33 2.22
C THR A 136 -6.36 11.77 2.86
N PHE A 137 -6.42 12.31 4.07
CA PHE A 137 -5.23 12.71 4.80
C PHE A 137 -4.39 11.51 5.23
N GLN A 138 -5.00 10.43 5.72
CA GLN A 138 -4.30 9.17 6.00
C GLN A 138 -3.60 8.62 4.76
N SER A 139 -4.31 8.56 3.62
CA SER A 139 -3.73 8.14 2.34
C SER A 139 -2.51 8.97 1.95
N SER A 140 -2.60 10.29 2.12
CA SER A 140 -1.53 11.22 1.79
C SER A 140 -0.31 11.01 2.68
N VAL A 141 -0.51 10.79 3.98
CA VAL A 141 0.57 10.46 4.92
C VAL A 141 1.19 9.11 4.59
N LEU A 142 0.40 8.10 4.26
CA LEU A 142 0.91 6.77 3.87
C LEU A 142 1.69 6.81 2.55
N ALA A 143 1.35 7.70 1.63
CA ALA A 143 2.09 7.86 0.39
C ALA A 143 3.49 8.48 0.60
N CYS A 144 3.74 9.16 1.71
CA CYS A 144 5.06 9.74 1.99
C CYS A 144 6.12 8.65 2.23
N SER A 145 7.29 8.81 1.60
CA SER A 145 8.44 7.91 1.73
C SER A 145 8.99 7.83 3.16
N TRP A 146 8.84 8.91 3.94
CA TRP A 146 9.22 8.91 5.35
C TRP A 146 8.30 8.07 6.22
N ALA A 147 7.02 7.87 5.87
CA ALA A 147 5.99 7.25 6.71
C ALA A 147 6.11 5.71 6.79
N LYS A 148 7.32 5.22 7.08
CA LYS A 148 7.64 3.81 7.27
C LYS A 148 7.00 3.26 8.55
N LEU A 149 6.87 1.93 8.59
CA LEU A 149 6.25 1.24 9.72
C LEU A 149 6.83 1.64 11.10
N PRO A 150 8.16 1.71 11.31
CA PRO A 150 8.70 2.12 12.62
C PRO A 150 8.18 3.48 13.10
N MET A 151 8.07 4.47 12.21
CA MET A 151 7.56 5.79 12.56
C MET A 151 6.06 5.79 12.82
N LEU A 152 5.28 5.02 12.05
CA LEU A 152 3.85 4.87 12.29
C LEU A 152 3.59 4.27 13.68
N LEU A 153 4.32 3.22 14.05
CA LEU A 153 4.24 2.58 15.36
C LEU A 153 4.67 3.53 16.49
N THR A 154 5.78 4.24 16.33
CA THR A 154 6.22 5.22 17.34
C THR A 154 5.24 6.37 17.48
N SER A 155 4.62 6.82 16.39
CA SER A 155 3.54 7.84 16.43
C SER A 155 2.35 7.33 17.24
N PHE A 156 1.98 6.08 17.03
CA PHE A 156 0.90 5.44 17.77
C PHE A 156 1.23 5.33 19.27
N ASP A 157 2.43 4.90 19.64
CA ASP A 157 2.88 4.85 21.04
C ASP A 157 2.88 6.24 21.71
N VAL A 158 3.22 7.29 20.96
CA VAL A 158 3.10 8.69 21.44
C VAL A 158 1.64 9.07 21.64
N TRP A 159 0.76 8.73 20.69
CA TRP A 159 -0.67 9.00 20.79
C TRP A 159 -1.30 8.28 21.99
N ILE A 160 -0.99 7.00 22.20
CA ILE A 160 -1.45 6.20 23.36
C ILE A 160 -1.12 6.94 24.66
N ARG A 161 0.16 7.27 24.88
CA ARG A 161 0.60 7.95 26.11
C ARG A 161 -0.11 9.28 26.38
N GLN A 162 -0.54 9.96 25.31
CA GLN A 162 -1.20 11.26 25.40
C GLN A 162 -2.71 11.14 25.60
N GLN A 163 -3.37 10.24 24.85
CA GLN A 163 -4.83 10.23 24.67
C GLN A 163 -5.52 9.00 25.25
N SER A 164 -4.81 7.88 25.48
CA SER A 164 -5.45 6.64 25.95
C SER A 164 -5.68 6.58 27.46
N LYS A 165 -5.47 7.68 28.21
CA LYS A 165 -5.51 7.68 29.68
C LYS A 165 -6.86 7.15 30.18
N GLY A 166 -6.82 6.01 30.87
CA GLY A 166 -8.00 5.33 31.41
C GLY A 166 -8.69 4.34 30.46
N ARG A 167 -8.20 4.17 29.23
CA ARG A 167 -8.72 3.15 28.29
C ARG A 167 -7.77 1.96 28.27
N ALA A 168 -8.27 0.78 28.59
CA ALA A 168 -7.52 -0.46 28.37
C ALA A 168 -7.26 -0.62 26.87
N TYR A 169 -6.03 -0.96 26.49
CA TYR A 169 -5.69 -1.15 25.07
C TYR A 169 -6.45 -2.32 24.45
N PHE A 170 -6.77 -3.33 25.24
CA PHE A 170 -7.40 -4.52 24.74
C PHE A 170 -8.38 -5.03 25.78
N HIS A 171 -9.67 -4.84 25.53
CA HIS A 171 -10.67 -5.68 26.15
C HIS A 171 -10.80 -6.89 25.23
N ILE A 172 -10.52 -8.08 25.75
CA ILE A 172 -10.73 -9.30 24.98
C ILE A 172 -12.24 -9.53 24.98
N PRO A 173 -12.92 -9.48 23.83
CA PRO A 173 -14.33 -9.85 23.79
C PRO A 173 -14.45 -11.30 24.30
N GLU A 174 -15.44 -11.62 25.12
CA GLU A 174 -15.69 -13.00 25.63
C GLU A 174 -15.69 -14.05 24.48
N LEU A 175 -16.14 -13.65 23.29
CA LEU A 175 -16.11 -14.45 22.06
C LEU A 175 -14.69 -14.86 21.60
N LYS A 176 -13.65 -14.08 21.94
CA LYS A 176 -12.25 -14.45 21.72
C LYS A 176 -11.78 -15.47 22.75
N GLN A 177 -12.24 -15.44 24.00
CA GLN A 177 -11.92 -16.50 24.98
C GLN A 177 -12.43 -17.87 24.49
N GLU A 178 -13.64 -17.95 23.93
CA GLU A 178 -14.18 -19.19 23.36
C GLU A 178 -13.41 -19.66 22.11
N ARG A 179 -13.00 -18.74 21.22
CA ARG A 179 -12.20 -19.09 20.03
C ARG A 179 -10.77 -19.50 20.39
N LEU A 180 -10.17 -18.87 21.39
CA LEU A 180 -8.85 -19.24 21.90
C LEU A 180 -8.88 -20.59 22.63
N ARG A 181 -9.99 -20.93 23.31
CA ARG A 181 -10.23 -22.28 23.86
C ARG A 181 -10.26 -23.38 22.80
N MET A 182 -10.54 -23.07 21.53
CA MET A 182 -10.50 -24.05 20.44
C MET A 182 -9.09 -24.33 19.88
N VAL A 183 -8.09 -23.51 20.22
CA VAL A 183 -6.68 -23.73 19.87
C VAL A 183 -5.79 -23.32 21.05
N PRO A 184 -5.82 -24.04 22.19
CA PRO A 184 -4.89 -23.75 23.27
C PRO A 184 -3.50 -24.25 22.83
N GLN A 185 -2.59 -23.32 22.57
CA GLN A 185 -1.16 -23.64 22.66
C GLN A 185 -0.74 -23.36 24.10
N PRO A 186 -0.37 -24.39 24.89
CA PRO A 186 0.21 -24.19 26.21
C PRO A 186 1.44 -23.28 26.12
N GLY A 187 1.45 -22.20 26.90
CA GLY A 187 2.49 -21.17 26.85
C GLY A 187 2.24 -20.04 25.85
N SER A 188 1.06 -19.97 25.22
CA SER A 188 0.71 -18.84 24.35
C SER A 188 0.69 -17.53 25.16
N LEU A 189 1.11 -16.42 24.53
CA LEU A 189 1.12 -15.08 25.15
C LEU A 189 -0.25 -14.67 25.69
N TYR A 190 -1.30 -15.16 25.08
CA TYR A 190 -2.67 -15.05 25.54
C TYR A 190 -2.85 -15.69 26.93
N GLU A 191 -2.43 -16.94 27.12
CA GLU A 191 -2.51 -17.63 28.42
C GLU A 191 -1.85 -16.81 29.55
N ARG A 192 -0.71 -16.15 29.28
CA ARG A 192 -0.05 -15.25 30.23
C ARG A 192 -0.82 -13.96 30.51
N ALA A 193 -1.54 -13.43 29.53
CA ALA A 193 -2.42 -12.28 29.72
C ALA A 193 -3.75 -12.64 30.42
N TYR A 194 -4.15 -13.93 30.46
CA TYR A 194 -5.45 -14.39 30.95
C TYR A 194 -5.47 -15.03 32.35
N ILE A 195 -4.36 -15.57 32.86
CA ILE A 195 -4.40 -16.37 34.11
C ILE A 195 -4.59 -15.51 35.37
N ASP A 196 -4.41 -14.20 35.31
CA ASP A 196 -4.30 -13.37 36.52
C ASP A 196 -5.65 -12.81 37.06
N GLU A 197 -6.76 -12.91 36.31
CA GLU A 197 -8.05 -12.38 36.78
C GLU A 197 -8.80 -13.34 37.72
N THR A 198 -8.58 -14.66 37.63
CA THR A 198 -9.27 -15.65 38.49
C THR A 198 -8.55 -15.92 39.81
N ALA A 199 -7.37 -15.33 40.03
CA ALA A 199 -6.65 -15.45 41.30
C ALA A 199 -7.06 -14.40 42.34
N ALA A 200 -7.95 -13.47 41.98
CA ALA A 200 -8.40 -12.38 42.85
C ALA A 200 -9.51 -12.76 43.84
N ASP A 201 -10.06 -13.98 43.77
CA ASP A 201 -11.13 -14.46 44.66
C ASP A 201 -10.62 -15.47 45.72
N ASP A 202 -9.30 -15.63 45.89
CA ASP A 202 -8.77 -16.42 47.02
C ASP A 202 -8.71 -15.52 48.26
N ASP A 203 -9.72 -15.64 49.11
CA ASP A 203 -9.96 -14.98 50.41
C ASP A 203 -8.86 -15.25 51.48
N GLY A 204 -7.60 -15.29 51.07
CA GLY A 204 -6.44 -15.42 51.94
C GLY A 204 -5.98 -14.06 52.43
N ASP A 205 -6.39 -13.71 53.64
CA ASP A 205 -6.08 -12.57 54.55
C ASP A 205 -4.59 -12.16 54.69
N ASN A 206 -3.80 -12.13 53.60
CA ASN A 206 -2.41 -11.68 53.59
C ASN A 206 -2.35 -10.22 53.14
N ASP A 207 -2.38 -9.32 54.12
CA ASP A 207 -2.20 -7.87 54.04
C ASP A 207 -0.79 -7.43 53.54
N ASP A 208 -0.33 -7.92 52.39
CA ASP A 208 0.87 -7.40 51.71
C ASP A 208 0.47 -6.48 50.54
N PRO A 209 0.21 -5.18 50.78
CA PRO A 209 -0.25 -4.20 49.76
C PRO A 209 0.83 -3.82 48.73
N ALA A 210 1.99 -4.49 48.73
CA ALA A 210 3.12 -4.16 47.88
C ALA A 210 3.28 -5.07 46.64
N ASN A 211 2.45 -6.11 46.51
CA ASN A 211 2.58 -7.08 45.41
C ASN A 211 1.34 -7.15 44.50
N SER A 212 0.60 -6.04 44.37
CA SER A 212 -0.56 -5.96 43.49
C SER A 212 -0.14 -6.32 42.07
N SER A 213 -0.69 -7.42 41.58
CA SER A 213 -0.46 -8.04 40.29
C SER A 213 -0.35 -6.99 39.19
N SER A 214 0.86 -6.85 38.66
CA SER A 214 1.16 -6.05 37.48
C SER A 214 0.46 -6.71 36.30
N SER A 215 -0.82 -6.39 36.09
CA SER A 215 -1.53 -6.64 34.84
C SER A 215 -0.59 -6.28 33.71
N THR A 216 -0.10 -7.29 33.00
CA THR A 216 0.97 -7.12 32.02
C THR A 216 0.32 -6.49 30.80
N THR A 217 0.25 -5.15 30.79
CA THR A 217 -0.28 -4.38 29.68
C THR A 217 0.63 -4.57 28.48
N MET A 218 0.17 -5.36 27.51
CA MET A 218 0.91 -5.61 26.28
C MET A 218 0.90 -4.35 25.40
N THR A 219 2.07 -3.95 24.93
CA THR A 219 2.20 -2.82 24.01
C THR A 219 1.65 -3.18 22.62
N MET A 220 1.27 -2.18 21.83
CA MET A 220 0.86 -2.41 20.44
C MET A 220 1.97 -3.12 19.66
N ARG A 221 3.22 -2.67 19.79
CA ARG A 221 4.35 -3.29 19.09
C ARG A 221 4.46 -4.79 19.38
N GLU A 222 4.31 -5.19 20.65
CA GLU A 222 4.27 -6.60 21.03
C GLU A 222 3.06 -7.32 20.41
N LYS A 223 1.89 -6.67 20.36
CA LYS A 223 0.69 -7.22 19.71
C LYS A 223 0.86 -7.40 18.21
N LEU A 224 1.39 -6.41 17.52
CA LEU A 224 1.68 -6.49 16.10
C LEU A 224 2.70 -7.59 15.81
N ALA A 225 3.80 -7.64 16.57
CA ALA A 225 4.80 -8.68 16.44
C ALA A 225 4.20 -10.07 16.67
N PHE A 226 3.38 -10.22 17.71
CA PHE A 226 2.67 -11.47 17.99
C PHE A 226 1.73 -11.86 16.85
N ASP A 227 0.93 -10.94 16.32
CA ASP A 227 0.01 -11.23 15.22
C ASP A 227 0.75 -11.50 13.91
N LEU A 228 1.89 -10.86 13.68
CA LEU A 228 2.77 -11.14 12.55
C LEU A 228 3.33 -12.55 12.67
N VAL A 229 3.86 -12.95 13.83
CA VAL A 229 4.34 -14.32 14.06
C VAL A 229 3.23 -15.35 13.84
N ASN A 230 2.00 -15.08 14.28
CA ASN A 230 0.87 -15.99 14.02
C ASN A 230 0.49 -16.04 12.54
N PHE A 231 0.51 -14.90 11.87
CA PHE A 231 0.27 -14.81 10.43
C PHE A 231 1.31 -15.61 9.66
N GLU A 232 2.59 -15.41 9.96
CA GLU A 232 3.71 -16.13 9.37
C GLU A 232 3.61 -17.62 9.66
N THR A 233 3.28 -17.99 10.91
CA THR A 233 3.05 -19.38 11.30
C THR A 233 1.93 -19.98 10.46
N LEU A 234 0.80 -19.29 10.29
CA LEU A 234 -0.33 -19.79 9.50
C LEU A 234 0.00 -19.94 8.01
N VAL A 235 0.77 -19.01 7.46
CA VAL A 235 1.27 -19.08 6.07
C VAL A 235 2.33 -20.18 5.92
N SER A 236 3.11 -20.47 6.98
CA SER A 236 4.23 -21.43 6.96
C SER A 236 3.86 -22.86 7.40
N TYR A 237 2.82 -23.04 8.22
CA TYR A 237 2.42 -24.33 8.85
C TYR A 237 2.04 -25.42 7.84
N SER A 238 2.00 -25.08 6.56
CA SER A 238 1.69 -25.97 5.46
C SER A 238 2.79 -26.97 5.10
N SER A 239 3.96 -26.95 5.76
CA SER A 239 5.09 -27.82 5.40
C SER A 239 5.47 -28.91 6.43
N SER A 240 5.07 -28.81 7.70
CA SER A 240 5.65 -29.66 8.77
C SER A 240 4.68 -30.61 9.46
N ALA A 241 3.37 -30.54 9.17
CA ALA A 241 2.42 -31.47 9.77
C ALA A 241 2.58 -32.88 9.17
N PRO A 242 2.88 -33.93 9.97
CA PRO A 242 3.26 -35.26 9.49
C PRO A 242 2.17 -36.00 8.69
N ASN A 243 0.95 -35.44 8.63
CA ASN A 243 -0.19 -36.02 7.92
C ASN A 243 -0.74 -35.13 6.79
N VAL A 244 -0.12 -33.97 6.52
CA VAL A 244 -0.52 -33.11 5.40
C VAL A 244 0.40 -33.45 4.22
N PRO A 245 -0.15 -33.81 3.04
CA PRO A 245 0.65 -34.05 1.86
C PRO A 245 1.62 -32.88 1.63
N ALA A 246 2.90 -33.17 1.43
CA ALA A 246 3.90 -32.16 1.16
C ALA A 246 3.43 -31.25 0.03
N GLY A 247 3.45 -29.94 0.26
CA GLY A 247 3.14 -28.95 -0.78
C GLY A 247 1.69 -28.48 -0.87
N GLN A 248 0.91 -28.49 0.21
CA GLN A 248 -0.40 -27.83 0.21
C GLN A 248 -0.38 -26.57 1.07
N ILE A 249 -0.51 -25.38 0.47
CA ILE A 249 -0.49 -24.07 1.15
C ILE A 249 -1.94 -23.56 1.32
N TYR A 250 -2.53 -23.58 2.51
CA TYR A 250 -3.96 -23.26 2.69
C TYR A 250 -4.30 -21.75 2.68
N ILE A 251 -3.78 -20.96 1.74
CA ILE A 251 -4.13 -19.52 1.61
C ILE A 251 -5.63 -19.36 1.32
N ARG A 252 -6.20 -20.28 0.54
CA ARG A 252 -7.59 -20.22 0.05
C ARG A 252 -8.65 -20.48 1.12
N ASP A 253 -8.40 -21.45 1.99
CA ASP A 253 -9.45 -22.00 2.88
C ASP A 253 -9.57 -21.24 4.21
N ASN A 254 -8.68 -20.27 4.46
CA ASN A 254 -8.62 -19.56 5.74
C ASN A 254 -8.74 -18.03 5.68
N PRO A 255 -9.38 -17.35 4.71
CA PRO A 255 -9.54 -15.90 4.80
C PRO A 255 -10.34 -15.51 6.05
N TYR A 256 -11.34 -16.30 6.43
CA TYR A 256 -12.11 -16.05 7.66
C TYR A 256 -11.29 -16.27 8.92
N ARG A 257 -10.45 -17.31 8.96
CA ARG A 257 -9.60 -17.59 10.12
C ARG A 257 -8.48 -16.57 10.23
N LEU A 258 -7.86 -16.20 9.11
CA LEU A 258 -6.90 -15.10 9.05
C LEU A 258 -7.55 -13.81 9.52
N ARG A 259 -8.73 -13.45 8.99
CA ARG A 259 -9.45 -12.24 9.41
C ARG A 259 -9.88 -12.29 10.88
N ALA A 260 -10.25 -13.47 11.38
CA ALA A 260 -10.62 -13.67 12.78
C ALA A 260 -9.40 -13.63 13.73
N MET A 261 -8.27 -14.18 13.29
CA MET A 261 -7.02 -14.25 14.06
C MET A 261 -6.31 -12.91 14.09
N LEU A 262 -6.25 -12.24 12.93
CA LEU A 262 -5.74 -10.89 12.80
C LEU A 262 -6.61 -9.87 13.53
N GLY A 263 -7.83 -10.28 13.94
CA GLY A 263 -8.78 -9.52 14.74
C GLY A 263 -8.74 -8.06 14.30
N MET A 264 -9.22 -7.80 13.08
CA MET A 264 -8.93 -6.54 12.40
C MET A 264 -9.18 -5.39 13.38
N HIS A 265 -8.14 -4.68 13.77
CA HIS A 265 -8.29 -3.50 14.61
C HIS A 265 -8.55 -2.35 13.65
N LEU A 266 -9.43 -1.42 13.97
CA LEU A 266 -9.66 -0.26 13.11
C LEU A 266 -8.61 0.82 13.40
N GLU A 267 -7.35 0.49 13.12
CA GLU A 267 -6.21 1.40 13.27
C GLU A 267 -6.04 2.32 12.06
N VAL A 268 -6.60 1.92 10.91
CA VAL A 268 -6.53 2.62 9.64
C VAL A 268 -7.96 2.73 9.10
N HIS A 269 -8.31 3.93 8.63
CA HIS A 269 -9.62 4.15 8.05
C HIS A 269 -9.81 3.25 6.81
N PRO A 270 -10.92 2.50 6.64
CA PRO A 270 -11.10 1.60 5.50
C PRO A 270 -11.10 2.28 4.14
N GLY A 271 -11.45 3.57 4.09
CA GLY A 271 -11.33 4.42 2.90
C GLY A 271 -9.91 4.93 2.60
N ALA A 272 -8.93 4.70 3.48
CA ALA A 272 -7.55 5.08 3.21
C ALA A 272 -6.95 4.18 2.12
N ARG A 273 -6.26 4.81 1.17
CA ARG A 273 -5.60 4.14 0.04
C ARG A 273 -4.32 3.47 0.50
N VAL A 274 -4.14 2.22 0.11
CA VAL A 274 -2.87 1.51 0.29
C VAL A 274 -1.83 2.12 -0.66
N PRO A 275 -0.63 2.49 -0.20
CA PRO A 275 0.42 3.00 -1.07
C PRO A 275 0.72 2.06 -2.26
N GLY A 276 0.82 2.63 -3.46
CA GLY A 276 0.98 1.87 -4.70
C GLY A 276 2.28 1.08 -4.75
N ASP A 277 3.34 1.58 -4.12
CA ASP A 277 4.65 0.93 -4.00
C ASP A 277 4.64 -0.33 -3.13
N LEU A 278 3.70 -0.44 -2.18
CA LEU A 278 3.46 -1.65 -1.39
C LEU A 278 2.68 -2.70 -2.18
N LEU A 279 1.85 -2.26 -3.14
CA LEU A 279 1.07 -3.14 -4.00
C LEU A 279 1.79 -3.54 -5.29
N ALA A 280 2.71 -2.72 -5.81
CA ALA A 280 3.39 -2.96 -7.08
C ALA A 280 4.81 -3.54 -6.92
N GLY A 281 5.42 -3.42 -5.74
CA GLY A 281 6.84 -3.71 -5.53
C GLY A 281 7.75 -2.53 -5.91
N PRO A 282 9.05 -2.75 -6.16
CA PRO A 282 9.74 -4.04 -6.12
C PRO A 282 9.73 -4.64 -4.70
N PHE A 283 9.82 -5.98 -4.63
CA PHE A 283 9.93 -6.77 -3.38
C PHE A 283 11.31 -7.42 -3.21
N GLU A 284 12.21 -7.17 -4.14
CA GLU A 284 13.59 -7.63 -4.17
C GLU A 284 14.40 -6.47 -4.73
N SER A 285 15.56 -6.20 -4.15
CA SER A 285 16.51 -5.22 -4.69
C SER A 285 17.16 -5.74 -5.98
N ASP A 286 17.82 -4.85 -6.72
CA ASP A 286 18.55 -5.24 -7.92
C ASP A 286 19.70 -6.23 -7.62
N ASP A 287 20.24 -6.22 -6.40
CA ASP A 287 21.28 -7.14 -5.91
C ASP A 287 20.73 -8.50 -5.47
N GLY A 288 19.40 -8.66 -5.48
CA GLY A 288 18.71 -9.87 -5.08
C GLY A 288 18.44 -9.99 -3.57
N ASP A 289 18.68 -8.94 -2.80
CA ASP A 289 18.30 -8.86 -1.39
C ASP A 289 16.78 -8.66 -1.25
N VAL A 290 16.15 -9.49 -0.42
CA VAL A 290 14.71 -9.49 -0.13
C VAL A 290 14.33 -8.59 1.05
N GLY A 291 15.29 -7.99 1.75
CA GLY A 291 15.05 -7.14 2.93
C GLY A 291 14.03 -6.03 2.67
N VAL A 292 14.14 -5.34 1.53
CA VAL A 292 13.17 -4.30 1.13
C VAL A 292 11.75 -4.86 0.98
N GLY A 293 11.62 -6.08 0.46
CA GLY A 293 10.33 -6.75 0.34
C GLY A 293 9.73 -7.13 1.69
N VAL A 294 10.55 -7.55 2.65
CA VAL A 294 10.13 -7.84 4.03
C VAL A 294 9.58 -6.58 4.68
N GLU A 295 10.29 -5.45 4.61
CA GLU A 295 9.81 -4.17 5.16
C GLU A 295 8.46 -3.76 4.56
N LYS A 296 8.29 -3.91 3.24
CA LYS A 296 7.02 -3.62 2.56
C LYS A 296 5.91 -4.59 2.97
N MET A 297 6.23 -5.87 3.13
CA MET A 297 5.29 -6.90 3.56
C MET A 297 4.78 -6.62 4.98
N GLU A 298 5.66 -6.26 5.93
CA GLU A 298 5.27 -5.90 7.29
C GLU A 298 4.39 -4.65 7.33
N ARG A 299 4.73 -3.64 6.52
CA ARG A 299 3.92 -2.41 6.41
C ARG A 299 2.53 -2.72 5.81
N LEU A 300 2.48 -3.54 4.77
CA LEU A 300 1.22 -3.99 4.17
C LEU A 300 0.40 -4.83 5.16
N PHE A 301 1.05 -5.70 5.93
CA PHE A 301 0.43 -6.49 6.99
C PHE A 301 -0.23 -5.58 8.03
N TRP A 302 0.47 -4.57 8.53
CA TRP A 302 -0.08 -3.59 9.47
C TRP A 302 -1.30 -2.86 8.89
N LEU A 303 -1.24 -2.43 7.63
CA LEU A 303 -2.37 -1.78 6.95
C LEU A 303 -3.60 -2.70 6.86
N VAL A 304 -3.41 -3.93 6.37
CA VAL A 304 -4.50 -4.91 6.20
C VAL A 304 -5.10 -5.29 7.55
N ARG A 305 -4.27 -5.54 8.56
CA ARG A 305 -4.68 -5.80 9.95
C ARG A 305 -5.40 -4.58 10.56
N GLY A 306 -4.95 -3.38 10.21
CA GLY A 306 -5.54 -2.10 10.62
C GLY A 306 -6.86 -1.75 9.93
N GLY A 307 -7.37 -2.57 9.01
CA GLY A 307 -8.64 -2.37 8.32
C GLY A 307 -8.57 -1.66 6.97
N ALA A 308 -7.36 -1.38 6.46
CA ALA A 308 -7.20 -0.82 5.12
C ALA A 308 -7.79 -1.75 4.06
N CYS A 309 -8.50 -1.16 3.09
CA CYS A 309 -9.10 -1.87 1.96
C CYS A 309 -8.61 -1.28 0.63
N LEU A 310 -8.69 -2.07 -0.44
CA LEU A 310 -8.44 -1.53 -1.79
C LEU A 310 -9.57 -0.57 -2.17
N GLN A 311 -9.19 0.63 -2.61
CA GLN A 311 -10.14 1.61 -3.11
C GLN A 311 -10.46 1.38 -4.59
N GLU A 312 -11.57 1.95 -5.08
CA GLU A 312 -12.00 1.83 -6.47
C GLU A 312 -10.99 2.42 -7.47
N ASP A 313 -10.21 3.41 -7.05
CA ASP A 313 -9.18 4.05 -7.87
C ASP A 313 -7.83 3.29 -7.86
N GLN A 314 -7.72 2.23 -7.04
CA GLN A 314 -6.57 1.33 -7.01
C GLN A 314 -6.78 0.23 -8.05
N THR A 315 -6.40 0.59 -9.26
CA THR A 315 -6.64 -0.19 -10.47
C THR A 315 -5.91 -1.54 -10.46
N TRP A 316 -6.38 -2.48 -11.28
CA TRP A 316 -5.75 -3.80 -11.40
C TRP A 316 -4.34 -3.74 -11.94
N GLU A 317 -3.96 -2.67 -12.63
CA GLU A 317 -2.64 -2.46 -13.20
C GLU A 317 -1.56 -2.51 -12.10
N VAL A 318 -1.82 -1.82 -10.98
CA VAL A 318 -0.89 -1.76 -9.83
C VAL A 318 -0.76 -3.13 -9.17
N THR A 319 -1.87 -3.78 -8.85
CA THR A 319 -1.87 -5.09 -8.19
C THR A 319 -1.39 -6.21 -9.12
N ARG A 320 -1.59 -6.09 -10.44
CA ARG A 320 -1.02 -6.99 -11.45
C ARG A 320 0.49 -6.83 -11.53
N GLU A 321 1.02 -5.61 -11.39
CA GLU A 321 2.47 -5.42 -11.33
C GLU A 321 3.06 -6.10 -10.09
N GLY A 322 2.44 -5.90 -8.92
CA GLY A 322 2.83 -6.64 -7.70
C GLY A 322 2.78 -8.15 -7.87
N PHE A 323 1.73 -8.66 -8.50
CA PHE A 323 1.62 -10.08 -8.84
C PHE A 323 2.77 -10.57 -9.72
N LYS A 324 3.23 -9.79 -10.70
CA LYS A 324 4.41 -10.15 -11.50
C LYS A 324 5.68 -10.18 -10.65
N GLN A 325 5.84 -9.24 -9.72
CA GLN A 325 6.97 -9.25 -8.78
C GLN A 325 6.94 -10.48 -7.88
N ILE A 326 5.76 -10.87 -7.36
CA ILE A 326 5.58 -12.12 -6.61
C ILE A 326 5.98 -13.32 -7.48
N LEU A 327 5.58 -13.34 -8.76
CA LEU A 327 6.02 -14.40 -9.69
C LEU A 327 7.53 -14.40 -9.94
N ARG A 328 8.20 -13.25 -9.90
CA ARG A 328 9.68 -13.19 -10.00
C ARG A 328 10.35 -13.79 -8.78
N LEU A 329 9.87 -13.49 -7.57
CA LEU A 329 10.35 -14.12 -6.32
C LEU A 329 10.26 -15.65 -6.39
N ILE A 330 9.19 -16.17 -6.99
CA ILE A 330 8.98 -17.62 -7.15
C ILE A 330 9.90 -18.24 -8.23
N LYS A 331 10.39 -17.48 -9.22
CA LYS A 331 11.10 -18.00 -10.41
C LYS A 331 12.62 -18.00 -10.32
N ALA A 332 13.21 -17.41 -9.29
CA ALA A 332 14.62 -17.01 -9.29
C ALA A 332 15.64 -18.13 -9.61
N ASP A 333 15.28 -19.40 -9.46
CA ASP A 333 16.22 -20.53 -9.64
C ASP A 333 16.49 -20.91 -11.10
N VAL A 334 15.60 -20.57 -12.04
CA VAL A 334 15.73 -21.05 -13.43
C VAL A 334 16.84 -20.30 -14.20
N ILE A 335 17.12 -19.04 -13.83
CA ILE A 335 17.98 -18.18 -14.66
C ILE A 335 19.47 -18.39 -14.38
N LYS A 336 19.85 -18.88 -13.19
CA LYS A 336 21.27 -19.03 -12.82
C LYS A 336 21.93 -20.31 -13.32
N SER A 337 21.18 -21.36 -13.72
CA SER A 337 21.80 -22.62 -14.14
C SER A 337 22.15 -22.70 -15.63
N GLU A 338 21.65 -21.79 -16.48
CA GLU A 338 21.82 -21.90 -17.94
C GLU A 338 23.03 -21.11 -18.51
N GLY A 339 23.78 -20.37 -17.70
CA GLY A 339 24.83 -19.46 -18.17
C GLY A 339 26.28 -19.84 -17.87
N GLY A 340 26.57 -21.09 -17.47
CA GLY A 340 27.85 -21.46 -16.85
C GLY A 340 28.82 -22.34 -17.65
N ASP A 341 28.50 -22.78 -18.87
CA ASP A 341 29.24 -23.88 -19.53
C ASP A 341 30.11 -23.52 -20.75
N ASP A 342 30.20 -22.26 -21.16
CA ASP A 342 31.05 -21.88 -22.30
C ASP A 342 32.24 -21.02 -21.86
N ASP A 343 33.43 -21.44 -22.33
CA ASP A 343 34.74 -20.77 -22.29
C ASP A 343 35.69 -21.12 -21.14
N HIS A 344 35.85 -22.42 -20.86
CA HIS A 344 37.20 -22.94 -20.61
C HIS A 344 37.89 -23.27 -21.94
N GLU A 345 38.20 -22.23 -22.72
CA GLU A 345 39.19 -22.33 -23.79
C GLU A 345 40.57 -22.49 -23.13
N GLN A 346 41.05 -23.72 -23.09
CA GLN A 346 42.40 -24.08 -22.69
C GLN A 346 43.40 -23.36 -23.61
N LYS A 347 44.00 -22.27 -23.11
CA LYS A 347 45.29 -21.81 -23.61
C LYS A 347 46.39 -22.39 -22.74
N GLU A 348 46.87 -23.56 -23.17
CA GLU A 348 48.21 -24.02 -22.85
C GLU A 348 49.23 -23.00 -23.37
N GLU A 349 50.01 -22.40 -22.49
CA GLU A 349 51.38 -21.98 -22.81
C GLU A 349 52.18 -21.93 -21.52
N GLY A 350 53.18 -22.81 -21.44
CA GLY A 350 53.90 -23.13 -20.22
C GLY A 350 54.89 -22.06 -19.76
N SER A 351 55.27 -22.15 -18.49
CA SER A 351 56.58 -21.75 -18.02
C SER A 351 56.81 -22.35 -16.63
N ASP A 352 57.73 -23.29 -16.56
CA ASP A 352 58.30 -23.82 -15.33
C ASP A 352 58.95 -22.70 -14.49
N LYS A 353 58.70 -22.68 -13.18
CA LYS A 353 59.73 -22.50 -12.15
C LYS A 353 59.22 -22.73 -10.73
N GLU A 354 60.07 -23.46 -10.02
CA GLU A 354 59.98 -24.03 -8.67
C GLU A 354 60.00 -23.02 -7.51
N ASP A 355 59.56 -23.54 -6.36
CA ASP A 355 59.75 -23.14 -4.95
C ASP A 355 58.97 -21.90 -4.48
N ASP A 356 58.18 -21.91 -3.39
CA ASP A 356 58.52 -22.36 -2.04
C ASP A 356 57.25 -22.42 -1.15
N ASN A 357 57.37 -23.16 -0.05
CA ASN A 357 56.37 -23.48 0.97
C ASN A 357 55.59 -22.29 1.54
N THR A 358 54.26 -22.41 1.64
CA THR A 358 53.50 -22.10 2.88
C THR A 358 52.14 -22.79 2.88
N SER A 359 51.98 -23.74 3.79
CA SER A 359 50.72 -24.43 4.08
C SER A 359 49.62 -23.44 4.48
N THR A 360 48.71 -23.15 3.56
CA THR A 360 47.41 -22.52 3.85
C THR A 360 46.32 -23.56 3.62
N THR A 361 45.84 -24.11 4.73
CA THR A 361 44.76 -25.10 4.77
C THR A 361 43.49 -24.53 4.16
N ILE A 362 43.08 -25.16 3.07
CA ILE A 362 41.92 -24.87 2.24
C ILE A 362 40.63 -25.23 3.01
N SER A 363 39.76 -24.24 3.21
CA SER A 363 38.37 -24.40 3.68
C SER A 363 37.42 -24.03 2.52
N THR A 364 36.97 -25.00 1.74
CA THR A 364 36.15 -24.79 0.53
C THR A 364 34.83 -25.58 0.51
N THR A 365 34.10 -25.68 1.64
CA THR A 365 32.86 -26.46 1.70
C THR A 365 31.62 -25.72 2.24
N THR A 366 31.62 -24.38 2.30
CA THR A 366 30.51 -23.61 2.93
C THR A 366 29.59 -22.87 1.96
N THR A 367 29.85 -22.85 0.65
CA THR A 367 29.12 -21.98 -0.30
C THR A 367 27.74 -22.52 -0.72
N THR A 368 27.49 -23.83 -0.64
CA THR A 368 26.24 -24.43 -1.11
C THR A 368 25.02 -24.11 -0.22
N ASN A 369 25.21 -23.91 1.09
CA ASN A 369 24.08 -23.72 2.01
C ASN A 369 23.41 -22.35 1.88
N ASN A 370 24.11 -21.33 1.39
CA ASN A 370 23.58 -19.95 1.36
C ASN A 370 22.50 -19.74 0.29
N ASN A 371 22.56 -20.47 -0.84
CA ASN A 371 21.59 -20.33 -1.91
C ASN A 371 20.21 -20.91 -1.54
N ASP A 372 20.19 -22.08 -0.90
CA ASP A 372 18.95 -22.74 -0.48
C ASP A 372 18.20 -21.90 0.58
N THR A 373 18.92 -21.24 1.48
CA THR A 373 18.33 -20.31 2.46
C THR A 373 17.69 -19.12 1.75
N SER A 374 18.40 -18.47 0.81
CA SER A 374 17.88 -17.32 0.08
C SER A 374 16.63 -17.66 -0.75
N MET A 375 16.61 -18.82 -1.40
CA MET A 375 15.43 -19.31 -2.13
C MET A 375 14.23 -19.50 -1.21
N ASN A 376 14.43 -20.12 -0.05
CA ASN A 376 13.36 -20.32 0.93
C ASN A 376 12.81 -18.98 1.46
N GLU A 377 13.67 -18.01 1.72
CA GLU A 377 13.25 -16.65 2.14
C GLU A 377 12.40 -15.96 1.06
N ARG A 378 12.77 -16.07 -0.23
CA ARG A 378 11.98 -15.54 -1.36
C ARG A 378 10.61 -16.19 -1.47
N LEU A 379 10.54 -17.52 -1.34
CA LEU A 379 9.28 -18.27 -1.38
C LEU A 379 8.38 -17.93 -0.20
N GLU A 380 8.96 -17.72 0.98
CA GLU A 380 8.23 -17.27 2.17
C GLU A 380 7.66 -15.88 2.01
N LEU A 381 8.48 -14.94 1.56
CA LEU A 381 8.04 -13.59 1.28
C LEU A 381 6.91 -13.58 0.24
N ALA A 382 7.06 -14.34 -0.86
CA ALA A 382 6.04 -14.48 -1.89
C ALA A 382 4.71 -15.02 -1.33
N ALA A 383 4.76 -16.05 -0.47
CA ALA A 383 3.58 -16.61 0.17
C ALA A 383 2.89 -15.61 1.11
N ARG A 384 3.66 -14.87 1.91
CA ARG A 384 3.15 -13.84 2.83
C ARG A 384 2.46 -12.71 2.07
N ILE A 385 3.09 -12.15 1.04
CA ILE A 385 2.50 -11.08 0.20
C ILE A 385 1.25 -11.59 -0.52
N LEU A 386 1.28 -12.82 -1.06
CA LEU A 386 0.12 -13.41 -1.73
C LEU A 386 -1.08 -13.57 -0.79
N ALA A 387 -0.83 -13.99 0.46
CA ALA A 387 -1.87 -14.06 1.48
C ALA A 387 -2.47 -12.68 1.79
N LEU A 388 -1.64 -11.63 1.89
CA LEU A 388 -2.11 -10.25 2.06
C LEU A 388 -2.92 -9.75 0.86
N PHE A 389 -2.52 -10.07 -0.37
CA PHE A 389 -3.28 -9.73 -1.58
C PHE A 389 -4.65 -10.41 -1.60
N ASN A 390 -4.71 -11.66 -1.14
CA ASN A 390 -5.96 -12.39 -0.98
C ASN A 390 -6.85 -11.74 0.10
N LEU A 391 -6.28 -11.32 1.23
CA LEU A 391 -7.02 -10.61 2.30
C LEU A 391 -7.54 -9.24 1.86
N LEU A 392 -6.79 -8.54 1.00
CA LEU A 392 -7.21 -7.30 0.37
C LEU A 392 -8.30 -7.48 -0.70
N GLY A 393 -8.63 -8.73 -1.06
CA GLY A 393 -9.61 -9.02 -2.09
C GLY A 393 -9.10 -8.74 -3.51
N VAL A 394 -7.78 -8.71 -3.75
CA VAL A 394 -7.20 -8.52 -5.10
C VAL A 394 -7.78 -9.54 -6.09
N PHE A 395 -8.00 -10.77 -5.64
CA PHE A 395 -8.53 -11.87 -6.45
C PHE A 395 -10.04 -12.05 -6.33
N ASP A 396 -10.76 -11.21 -5.58
CA ASP A 396 -12.22 -11.29 -5.49
C ASP A 396 -12.89 -10.47 -6.61
N THR A 397 -13.84 -11.07 -7.33
CA THR A 397 -14.53 -10.49 -8.51
C THR A 397 -15.61 -9.48 -8.16
N PRO A 398 -16.08 -8.59 -9.09
CA PRO A 398 -15.47 -8.12 -10.35
C PRO A 398 -14.75 -6.76 -10.19
N LEU A 399 -14.64 -6.22 -8.97
CA LEU A 399 -14.25 -4.82 -8.77
C LEU A 399 -12.81 -4.53 -9.22
N HIS A 400 -11.87 -5.43 -8.92
CA HIS A 400 -10.45 -5.15 -9.18
C HIS A 400 -9.99 -5.79 -10.48
N TRP A 401 -9.88 -7.12 -10.58
CA TRP A 401 -9.31 -7.76 -11.79
C TRP A 401 -10.36 -8.10 -12.86
N PRO A 402 -10.26 -7.53 -14.07
CA PRO A 402 -11.06 -7.97 -15.20
C PRO A 402 -10.79 -9.45 -15.53
N ARG A 403 -11.82 -10.17 -15.98
CA ARG A 403 -11.73 -11.60 -16.32
C ARG A 403 -10.56 -11.96 -17.24
N TYR A 404 -10.26 -11.13 -18.24
CA TYR A 404 -9.17 -11.38 -19.18
C TYR A 404 -7.80 -11.28 -18.51
N ILE A 405 -7.64 -10.42 -17.50
CA ILE A 405 -6.43 -10.32 -16.70
C ILE A 405 -6.24 -11.61 -15.90
N SER A 406 -7.26 -12.06 -15.18
CA SER A 406 -7.22 -13.33 -14.45
C SER A 406 -6.89 -14.53 -15.35
N GLN A 407 -7.43 -14.57 -16.58
CA GLN A 407 -7.12 -15.62 -17.56
C GLN A 407 -5.66 -15.58 -18.03
N THR A 408 -5.14 -14.40 -18.39
CA THR A 408 -3.75 -14.26 -18.83
C THR A 408 -2.76 -14.56 -17.70
N SER A 409 -3.03 -14.09 -16.48
CA SER A 409 -2.24 -14.43 -15.30
C SER A 409 -2.29 -15.93 -14.99
N LEU A 410 -3.46 -16.57 -15.13
CA LEU A 410 -3.58 -18.03 -14.92
C LEU A 410 -2.78 -18.82 -15.97
N ALA A 411 -2.78 -18.38 -17.23
CA ALA A 411 -1.98 -18.99 -18.28
C ALA A 411 -0.47 -18.86 -17.98
N GLN A 412 -0.03 -17.69 -17.51
CA GLN A 412 1.36 -17.47 -17.08
C GLN A 412 1.76 -18.38 -15.91
N VAL A 413 0.91 -18.52 -14.88
CA VAL A 413 1.17 -19.41 -13.74
C VAL A 413 1.18 -20.87 -14.18
N SER A 414 0.21 -21.28 -15.00
CA SER A 414 0.08 -22.67 -15.45
C SER A 414 1.25 -23.12 -16.33
N ALA A 415 1.88 -22.19 -17.06
CA ALA A 415 3.08 -22.48 -17.84
C ALA A 415 4.32 -22.78 -16.97
N LEU A 416 4.30 -22.36 -15.70
CA LEU A 416 5.40 -22.58 -14.75
C LEU A 416 5.22 -23.85 -13.91
N ILE A 417 4.02 -24.42 -13.89
CA ILE A 417 3.72 -25.65 -13.15
C ILE A 417 4.13 -26.84 -14.04
N PRO A 418 5.10 -27.67 -13.64
CA PRO A 418 5.42 -28.89 -14.36
C PRO A 418 4.19 -29.80 -14.48
N ARG A 419 4.08 -30.58 -15.56
CA ARG A 419 2.92 -31.46 -15.81
C ARG A 419 2.79 -32.65 -14.84
N ALA A 420 3.57 -32.67 -13.76
CA ALA A 420 3.49 -33.71 -12.74
C ALA A 420 2.15 -33.65 -12.01
N THR A 421 1.62 -34.82 -11.62
CA THR A 421 0.31 -34.95 -10.98
C THR A 421 0.29 -34.52 -9.51
N ALA A 422 1.46 -34.32 -8.89
CA ALA A 422 1.60 -33.85 -7.51
C ALA A 422 2.76 -32.84 -7.43
N PRO A 423 2.64 -31.79 -6.58
CA PRO A 423 3.71 -30.82 -6.39
C PRO A 423 4.92 -31.50 -5.74
N GLY A 424 6.04 -31.53 -6.44
CA GLY A 424 7.32 -32.07 -5.95
C GLY A 424 8.13 -31.08 -5.11
N SER A 425 7.77 -29.79 -5.16
CA SER A 425 8.50 -28.71 -4.47
C SER A 425 7.58 -27.67 -3.83
N ARG A 426 8.12 -26.89 -2.88
CA ARG A 426 7.44 -25.73 -2.26
C ARG A 426 7.06 -24.67 -3.30
N GLN A 427 7.88 -24.51 -4.33
CA GLN A 427 7.63 -23.62 -5.45
C GLN A 427 6.40 -24.06 -6.26
N GLU A 428 6.32 -25.35 -6.61
CA GLU A 428 5.17 -25.92 -7.33
C GLU A 428 3.88 -25.83 -6.51
N ALA A 429 3.97 -26.07 -5.21
CA ALA A 429 2.87 -25.89 -4.27
C ALA A 429 2.30 -24.46 -4.30
N LEU A 430 3.19 -23.45 -4.19
CA LEU A 430 2.80 -22.04 -4.19
C LEU A 430 2.21 -21.62 -5.55
N LEU A 431 2.78 -22.09 -6.66
CA LEU A 431 2.21 -21.88 -8.01
C LEU A 431 0.84 -22.55 -8.15
N GLY A 432 0.66 -23.75 -7.59
CA GLY A 432 -0.60 -24.47 -7.57
C GLY A 432 -1.71 -23.70 -6.85
N GLU A 433 -1.41 -23.13 -5.68
CA GLU A 433 -2.33 -22.27 -4.93
C GLU A 433 -2.65 -20.97 -5.66
N LEU A 434 -1.63 -20.33 -6.25
CA LEU A 434 -1.83 -19.14 -7.07
C LEU A 434 -2.79 -19.42 -8.24
N ALA A 435 -2.62 -20.56 -8.92
CA ALA A 435 -3.53 -21.01 -9.96
C ALA A 435 -4.93 -21.29 -9.40
N ALA A 436 -5.04 -21.84 -8.19
CA ALA A 436 -6.32 -22.08 -7.53
C ALA A 436 -7.07 -20.77 -7.21
N LEU A 437 -6.40 -19.75 -6.68
CA LEU A 437 -6.96 -18.42 -6.43
C LEU A 437 -7.48 -17.78 -7.72
N LEU A 438 -6.70 -17.83 -8.80
CA LEU A 438 -7.11 -17.31 -10.10
C LEU A 438 -8.28 -18.09 -10.71
N ARG A 439 -8.32 -19.42 -10.58
CA ARG A 439 -9.46 -20.24 -11.02
C ARG A 439 -10.72 -19.95 -10.22
N GLN A 440 -10.59 -19.69 -8.92
CA GLN A 440 -11.72 -19.28 -8.08
C GLN A 440 -12.33 -17.96 -8.57
N ASN A 441 -11.50 -16.97 -8.91
CA ASN A 441 -11.95 -15.72 -9.53
C ASN A 441 -12.73 -15.98 -10.84
N LEU A 442 -12.25 -16.88 -11.69
CA LEU A 442 -12.93 -17.21 -12.95
C LEU A 442 -14.23 -18.00 -12.77
N GLY A 443 -14.31 -18.86 -11.74
CA GLY A 443 -15.47 -19.73 -11.47
C GLY A 443 -16.69 -19.00 -10.91
N GLN A 444 -16.49 -17.89 -10.19
CA GLN A 444 -17.60 -17.10 -9.60
C GLN A 444 -18.55 -16.53 -10.67
N TYR A 445 -18.07 -16.26 -11.89
CA TYR A 445 -18.90 -15.75 -12.98
C TYR A 445 -19.89 -16.78 -13.57
N GLY A 446 -19.64 -18.08 -13.40
CA GLY A 446 -20.45 -19.13 -14.02
C GLY A 446 -21.69 -19.54 -13.22
N ALA A 447 -21.65 -19.41 -11.90
CA ALA A 447 -22.67 -19.97 -11.01
C ALA A 447 -23.89 -19.03 -10.81
N SER A 448 -23.72 -17.71 -10.98
CA SER A 448 -24.79 -16.73 -10.65
C SER A 448 -25.87 -16.60 -11.73
N ASN A 449 -25.57 -16.92 -12.99
CA ASN A 449 -26.51 -16.74 -14.11
C ASN A 449 -27.30 -18.00 -14.48
N ALA A 450 -27.07 -19.13 -13.81
CA ALA A 450 -27.80 -20.38 -14.06
C ALA A 450 -28.96 -20.58 -13.04
N VAL A 451 -29.81 -19.57 -12.86
CA VAL A 451 -31.17 -19.79 -12.33
C VAL A 451 -32.09 -20.08 -13.51
N GLY A 452 -31.88 -21.23 -14.15
CA GLY A 452 -32.87 -21.82 -15.05
C GLY A 452 -33.87 -22.61 -14.22
N PRO A 453 -35.18 -22.53 -14.48
CA PRO A 453 -36.17 -23.36 -13.80
C PRO A 453 -36.11 -24.78 -14.39
N ALA A 454 -35.14 -25.57 -13.95
CA ALA A 454 -35.04 -26.98 -14.32
C ALA A 454 -35.32 -27.83 -13.09
N GLY A 455 -36.57 -28.29 -13.00
CA GLY A 455 -36.98 -29.34 -12.06
C GLY A 455 -36.16 -30.61 -12.31
N GLY A 456 -35.32 -30.97 -11.35
CA GLY A 456 -34.51 -32.17 -11.40
C GLY A 456 -34.15 -32.64 -10.00
N ARG A 457 -34.89 -33.65 -9.52
CA ARG A 457 -34.64 -34.39 -8.28
C ARG A 457 -33.18 -34.85 -8.21
N TRP A 458 -32.41 -34.36 -7.24
CA TRP A 458 -31.20 -35.03 -6.77
C TRP A 458 -31.31 -35.35 -5.28
N ARG A 459 -30.95 -36.60 -4.97
CA ARG A 459 -31.11 -37.28 -3.70
C ARG A 459 -30.23 -36.69 -2.60
N ARG A 460 -30.75 -36.80 -1.37
CA ARG A 460 -30.13 -36.46 -0.07
C ARG A 460 -28.68 -36.99 0.07
N ARG A 461 -27.76 -36.09 0.44
CA ARG A 461 -26.61 -36.37 1.32
C ARG A 461 -26.76 -35.55 2.62
N PRO A 462 -26.15 -35.98 3.74
CA PRO A 462 -26.54 -35.54 5.08
C PRO A 462 -25.93 -34.20 5.49
N ARG A 463 -26.64 -33.54 6.40
CA ARG A 463 -26.36 -32.29 7.13
C ARG A 463 -24.91 -32.11 7.57
N MET A 464 -24.15 -31.25 6.89
CA MET A 464 -22.99 -30.57 7.49
C MET A 464 -22.61 -29.27 6.74
N LEU A 465 -23.59 -28.49 6.26
CA LEU A 465 -23.34 -27.25 5.50
C LEU A 465 -24.42 -26.18 5.77
N GLN A 466 -24.51 -25.70 7.00
CA GLN A 466 -25.34 -24.53 7.32
C GLN A 466 -24.50 -23.28 7.66
N GLN A 467 -23.28 -23.46 8.17
CA GLN A 467 -22.34 -22.36 8.43
C GLN A 467 -21.72 -21.79 7.13
N ASP A 468 -21.33 -22.64 6.17
CA ASP A 468 -20.81 -22.17 4.87
C ASP A 468 -21.86 -21.42 4.03
N ARG A 469 -23.14 -21.78 4.17
CA ARG A 469 -24.22 -21.07 3.46
C ARG A 469 -24.43 -19.66 3.99
N LEU A 470 -24.34 -19.44 5.31
CA LEU A 470 -24.45 -18.11 5.91
C LEU A 470 -23.21 -17.25 5.59
N ALA A 471 -22.02 -17.85 5.53
CA ALA A 471 -20.79 -17.16 5.13
C ALA A 471 -20.79 -16.71 3.65
N VAL A 472 -21.32 -17.54 2.75
CA VAL A 472 -21.53 -17.17 1.32
C VAL A 472 -22.67 -16.15 1.17
N GLN A 473 -23.68 -16.19 2.02
CA GLN A 473 -24.79 -15.24 2.00
C GLN A 473 -24.35 -13.83 2.44
N GLY A 474 -23.45 -13.71 3.42
CA GLY A 474 -22.81 -12.44 3.79
C GLY A 474 -21.99 -11.84 2.64
N ARG A 475 -21.22 -12.66 1.89
CA ARG A 475 -20.51 -12.17 0.69
C ARG A 475 -21.46 -11.68 -0.41
N ASN A 476 -22.58 -12.35 -0.61
CA ASN A 476 -23.55 -12.00 -1.66
C ASN A 476 -24.42 -10.79 -1.29
N THR A 477 -24.71 -10.53 0.00
CA THR A 477 -25.47 -9.33 0.40
C THR A 477 -24.67 -8.05 0.12
N HIS A 478 -23.35 -8.03 0.39
CA HIS A 478 -22.48 -6.91 0.01
C HIS A 478 -22.49 -6.64 -1.50
N LEU A 479 -22.39 -7.67 -2.33
CA LEU A 479 -22.41 -7.53 -3.80
C LEU A 479 -23.78 -7.09 -4.35
N VAL A 480 -24.88 -7.55 -3.75
CA VAL A 480 -26.24 -7.20 -4.18
C VAL A 480 -26.61 -5.77 -3.80
N VAL A 481 -26.21 -5.31 -2.61
CA VAL A 481 -26.39 -3.91 -2.17
C VAL A 481 -25.50 -2.98 -3.00
N PHE A 482 -24.26 -3.38 -3.28
CA PHE A 482 -23.35 -2.60 -4.12
C PHE A 482 -23.85 -2.49 -5.58
N ALA A 483 -24.34 -3.59 -6.16
CA ALA A 483 -24.91 -3.61 -7.52
C ALA A 483 -26.26 -2.87 -7.63
N SER A 484 -27.03 -2.75 -6.54
CA SER A 484 -28.29 -1.99 -6.53
C SER A 484 -28.04 -0.48 -6.43
N VAL A 485 -27.09 -0.05 -5.60
CA VAL A 485 -26.61 1.35 -5.51
C VAL A 485 -26.00 1.79 -6.85
N TRP A 486 -25.24 0.93 -7.52
CA TRP A 486 -24.70 1.21 -8.85
C TRP A 486 -25.78 1.29 -9.94
N ARG A 487 -26.79 0.41 -9.93
CA ARG A 487 -27.95 0.53 -10.85
C ARG A 487 -28.74 1.81 -10.63
N GLN A 488 -28.83 2.28 -9.39
CA GLN A 488 -29.53 3.50 -9.03
C GLN A 488 -28.73 4.76 -9.41
N ARG A 489 -27.41 4.77 -9.19
CA ARG A 489 -26.52 5.85 -9.66
C ARG A 489 -26.38 5.88 -11.19
N ALA A 490 -26.26 4.72 -11.86
CA ALA A 490 -26.22 4.66 -13.32
C ALA A 490 -27.53 5.16 -13.96
N ARG A 491 -28.70 4.94 -13.31
CA ARG A 491 -29.98 5.54 -13.74
C ARG A 491 -30.01 7.06 -13.61
N LEU A 492 -29.34 7.61 -12.60
CA LEU A 492 -29.21 9.07 -12.42
C LEU A 492 -28.28 9.72 -13.47
N PHE A 493 -27.28 8.99 -13.98
CA PHE A 493 -26.31 9.51 -14.94
C PHE A 493 -26.63 9.21 -16.42
N LEU A 494 -27.34 8.12 -16.72
CA LEU A 494 -27.60 7.72 -18.10
C LEU A 494 -28.96 8.18 -18.64
N GLY A 495 -29.85 8.69 -17.78
CA GLY A 495 -31.22 9.02 -18.14
C GLY A 495 -32.02 7.77 -18.54
N GLU A 496 -33.31 7.73 -18.24
CA GLU A 496 -34.16 6.71 -18.86
C GLU A 496 -34.15 6.91 -20.39
N PRO A 497 -34.04 5.84 -21.19
CA PRO A 497 -34.40 5.91 -22.59
C PRO A 497 -35.90 6.23 -22.65
N GLY A 498 -36.21 7.49 -22.95
CA GLY A 498 -37.58 8.00 -23.03
C GLY A 498 -38.39 7.21 -24.05
N GLY A 499 -39.22 6.29 -23.55
CA GLY A 499 -40.31 5.70 -24.30
C GLY A 499 -41.37 6.78 -24.56
N GLY A 500 -41.36 7.34 -25.76
CA GLY A 500 -42.35 8.30 -26.19
C GLY A 500 -43.76 7.67 -26.24
N ARG A 501 -44.67 8.24 -25.46
CA ARG A 501 -46.11 8.22 -25.78
C ARG A 501 -46.67 9.65 -25.75
N LEU A 502 -47.46 9.90 -26.79
CA LEU A 502 -48.01 11.15 -27.29
C LEU A 502 -49.05 11.82 -26.36
N GLY A 503 -49.16 13.16 -26.50
CA GLY A 503 -50.37 13.96 -26.22
C GLY A 503 -50.11 15.12 -25.24
N GLY A 504 -49.75 16.33 -25.71
CA GLY A 504 -50.68 17.49 -25.85
C GLY A 504 -50.72 18.30 -24.54
N GLN A 505 -50.64 19.64 -24.44
CA GLN A 505 -50.83 20.77 -25.35
C GLN A 505 -50.45 22.07 -24.56
N GLN A 506 -49.78 23.03 -25.22
CA GLN A 506 -49.68 24.51 -24.95
C GLN A 506 -49.14 25.03 -23.58
N GLY A 507 -48.28 26.05 -23.50
CA GLY A 507 -47.75 27.00 -24.48
C GLY A 507 -46.81 28.05 -23.87
N HIS A 508 -46.16 28.82 -24.75
CA HIS A 508 -45.44 30.11 -24.59
C HIS A 508 -44.25 30.19 -23.59
N GLY A 509 -43.05 30.67 -23.94
CA GLY A 509 -42.55 31.30 -25.16
C GLY A 509 -41.09 31.76 -25.03
N GLN A 510 -40.58 32.29 -26.15
CA GLN A 510 -39.40 33.14 -26.36
C GLN A 510 -37.99 32.49 -26.47
N GLN A 511 -37.62 32.30 -27.75
CA GLN A 511 -36.31 32.48 -28.39
C GLN A 511 -35.65 33.85 -28.08
N PRO A 512 -34.35 34.15 -28.39
CA PRO A 512 -33.54 33.74 -29.56
C PRO A 512 -32.06 33.38 -29.19
N SER A 513 -31.10 32.97 -30.04
CA SER A 513 -30.84 33.08 -31.48
C SER A 513 -29.67 32.13 -31.86
N SER A 514 -29.70 31.64 -33.10
CA SER A 514 -28.69 30.89 -33.90
C SER A 514 -27.30 31.58 -34.01
N PRO A 515 -26.26 31.09 -34.76
CA PRO A 515 -26.25 30.02 -35.78
C PRO A 515 -24.98 29.11 -35.93
N LEU A 516 -25.19 27.96 -36.61
CA LEU A 516 -24.41 27.31 -37.70
C LEU A 516 -22.85 27.18 -37.70
N VAL A 517 -22.41 25.92 -37.91
CA VAL A 517 -21.44 25.41 -38.94
C VAL A 517 -20.06 24.81 -38.52
N ALA A 518 -19.89 23.58 -39.04
CA ALA A 518 -18.70 22.84 -39.54
C ALA A 518 -17.64 22.18 -38.62
N ALA A 519 -17.71 20.84 -38.66
CA ALA A 519 -16.70 19.80 -38.89
C ALA A 519 -15.19 20.12 -39.09
N GLY A 520 -14.35 19.25 -38.50
CA GLY A 520 -12.94 18.93 -38.84
C GLY A 520 -12.20 18.40 -37.59
N ALA A 521 -11.96 17.10 -37.36
CA ALA A 521 -11.08 16.10 -38.01
C ALA A 521 -9.56 16.26 -37.71
N GLY A 522 -8.96 15.21 -37.10
CA GLY A 522 -7.51 14.87 -37.09
C GLY A 522 -6.70 15.47 -35.92
N GLY A 523 -6.14 14.69 -34.98
CA GLY A 523 -4.89 13.89 -35.08
C GLY A 523 -3.81 14.60 -34.21
N GLY A 524 -2.96 14.02 -33.36
CA GLY A 524 -2.33 12.71 -33.25
C GLY A 524 -0.80 12.94 -33.12
N GLY A 525 -0.15 12.41 -32.07
CA GLY A 525 1.33 12.39 -31.87
C GLY A 525 1.77 13.16 -30.60
N VAL A 526 2.26 12.58 -29.50
CA VAL A 526 3.33 11.56 -29.24
C VAL A 526 4.70 11.99 -29.74
N ILE A 527 5.52 12.56 -28.85
CA ILE A 527 6.98 12.37 -28.79
C ILE A 527 7.42 12.46 -27.31
N GLY A 528 7.99 11.37 -26.81
CA GLY A 528 8.74 11.34 -25.56
C GLY A 528 10.23 11.62 -25.79
N ASN A 529 10.92 12.07 -24.74
CA ASN A 529 12.35 11.86 -24.55
C ASN A 529 12.68 12.08 -23.07
N GLY A 530 13.14 11.00 -22.42
CA GLY A 530 13.57 10.98 -21.03
C GLY A 530 14.96 11.57 -20.87
N LEU A 531 15.09 12.47 -19.90
CA LEU A 531 16.36 12.97 -19.38
C LEU A 531 16.44 12.51 -17.92
N VAL A 532 17.41 11.65 -17.62
CA VAL A 532 17.71 11.18 -16.26
C VAL A 532 18.38 12.33 -15.51
N MET A 533 17.69 12.89 -14.51
CA MET A 533 18.23 13.85 -13.55
C MET A 533 18.22 13.21 -12.17
N HIS A 534 19.41 13.13 -11.57
CA HIS A 534 19.60 12.79 -10.16
C HIS A 534 19.06 13.97 -9.33
N GLU A 535 18.00 13.77 -8.54
CA GLU A 535 17.37 14.85 -7.76
C GLU A 535 17.49 14.64 -6.23
N PRO A 536 17.92 15.67 -5.47
CA PRO A 536 18.09 15.62 -4.01
C PRO A 536 16.78 15.89 -3.21
N TRP A 537 15.61 15.56 -3.77
CA TRP A 537 14.29 15.95 -3.23
C TRP A 537 13.42 14.77 -2.73
N SER A 538 14.00 13.57 -2.57
CA SER A 538 13.28 12.30 -2.35
C SER A 538 12.57 12.13 -1.00
N ASP A 539 12.85 12.96 -0.01
CA ASP A 539 12.50 12.69 1.38
C ASP A 539 11.01 12.95 1.74
N PHE A 540 10.24 13.69 0.94
CA PHE A 540 8.77 13.80 1.11
C PHE A 540 7.96 12.94 0.12
N GLY A 541 8.61 12.30 -0.85
CA GLY A 541 7.99 11.26 -1.69
C GLY A 541 6.73 11.66 -2.47
N LEU A 542 6.56 12.94 -2.80
CA LEU A 542 5.53 13.35 -3.75
C LEU A 542 6.16 13.29 -5.16
N GLU A 543 6.06 12.12 -5.80
CA GLU A 543 6.34 11.95 -7.24
C GLU A 543 5.21 12.50 -8.12
#